data_AF-A0A7V9AVY3-F1
#
_entry.id   AF-A0A7V9AVY3-F1
#
_cell.length_a   1.000
_cell.length_b   1.000
_cell.length_c   1.000
_cell.angle_alpha   90.00
_cell.angle_beta   90.00
_cell.angle_gamma   90.00
#
_symmetry.space_group_name_H-M   'P 1'
#
loop_
_entity.id
_entity.type
_entity.pdbx_description
1 polymer ?
#
loop_
_entity_poly.entity_id
_entity_poly.type
_entity_poly.pdbx_seq_one_letter_code
_entity_poly.pdbx_strand_id
1 'polypeptide(L)'
;MSPILVRPVREQLEHDRVIRLLQARLKRRHDVAINIGPDQTVPVKIGPVQIYPDLVLTATDKGHKLEGTVEVETAESVNHLEAMAQWAHLGRARVPFHLYVPVGCIDIARRLASENQVNIAELWSFHTLGDQTRFTLVHRSTAAESKTAGAQSRASERARVAARSPSTATAAVPKKRTTPAGAKPAARKPSQKRK
;
A
#
# COMPACT_ATOMS: atom_id res chain seq x y z
N MET A 1 -2.25 -6.19 -13.13
CA MET A 1 -1.67 -5.77 -14.41
C MET A 1 -0.68 -4.65 -14.09
N SER A 2 0.61 -4.96 -14.06
CA SER A 2 1.68 -3.99 -13.84
C SER A 2 1.79 -3.09 -15.08
N PRO A 3 1.88 -1.76 -14.95
CA PRO A 3 1.77 -0.83 -16.06
C PRO A 3 3.09 -0.67 -16.84
N ILE A 4 3.59 -1.76 -17.41
CA ILE A 4 4.42 -1.71 -18.62
C ILE A 4 3.81 -2.66 -19.64
N LEU A 5 3.33 -2.08 -20.75
CA LEU A 5 2.53 -2.79 -21.74
C LEU A 5 3.32 -3.87 -22.49
N VAL A 6 4.64 -3.73 -22.65
CA VAL A 6 5.59 -4.79 -23.05
C VAL A 6 7.00 -4.35 -22.60
N ARG A 7 7.66 -5.04 -21.67
CA ARG A 7 9.10 -4.84 -21.39
C ARG A 7 9.92 -5.56 -22.46
N PRO A 8 11.05 -5.01 -22.94
CA PRO A 8 11.98 -5.74 -23.79
C PRO A 8 12.43 -7.05 -23.12
N VAL A 9 12.57 -8.13 -23.90
CA VAL A 9 12.88 -9.48 -23.37
C VAL A 9 14.14 -9.46 -22.49
N ARG A 10 15.16 -8.69 -22.88
CA ARG A 10 16.40 -8.54 -22.11
C ARG A 10 16.14 -7.99 -20.71
N GLU A 11 15.31 -6.95 -20.59
CA GLU A 11 14.96 -6.34 -19.30
C GLU A 11 14.15 -7.31 -18.44
N GLN A 12 13.22 -8.04 -19.05
CA GLN A 12 12.45 -9.07 -18.33
C GLN A 12 13.35 -10.19 -17.80
N LEU A 13 14.34 -10.64 -18.57
CA LEU A 13 15.30 -11.65 -18.12
C LEU A 13 16.17 -11.14 -16.97
N GLU A 14 16.60 -9.88 -17.00
CA GLU A 14 17.35 -9.27 -15.90
C GLU A 14 16.49 -9.15 -14.64
N HIS A 15 15.27 -8.66 -14.78
CA HIS A 15 14.27 -8.57 -13.71
C HIS A 15 14.05 -9.92 -13.03
N ASP A 16 13.70 -10.94 -13.81
CA ASP A 16 13.44 -12.30 -13.31
C ASP A 16 14.69 -12.92 -12.67
N ARG A 17 15.88 -12.63 -13.20
CA ARG A 17 17.16 -13.05 -12.60
C ARG A 17 17.33 -12.45 -11.21
N VAL A 18 17.13 -11.14 -11.07
CA VAL A 18 17.27 -10.44 -9.80
C VAL A 18 16.25 -10.97 -8.78
N ILE A 19 15.00 -11.19 -9.18
CA ILE A 19 13.96 -11.79 -8.31
C ILE A 19 14.40 -13.16 -7.78
N ARG A 20 14.90 -14.05 -8.64
CA ARG A 20 15.35 -15.39 -8.22
C ARG A 20 16.53 -15.32 -7.25
N LEU A 21 17.47 -14.39 -7.47
CA LEU A 21 18.59 -14.17 -6.55
C LEU A 21 18.12 -13.64 -5.18
N LEU A 22 17.16 -12.71 -5.19
CA LEU A 22 16.56 -12.19 -3.96
C LEU A 22 15.77 -13.26 -3.21
N GLN A 23 15.03 -14.10 -3.92
CA GLN A 23 14.31 -15.23 -3.33
C GLN A 23 15.29 -16.14 -2.57
N ALA A 24 16.38 -16.56 -3.20
CA ALA A 24 17.39 -17.41 -2.57
C ALA A 24 18.04 -16.75 -1.34
N ARG A 25 18.27 -15.44 -1.39
CA ARG A 25 18.82 -14.66 -0.26
C ARG A 25 17.83 -14.53 0.90
N LEU A 26 16.58 -14.24 0.61
CA LEU A 26 15.55 -13.92 1.62
C LEU A 26 14.93 -15.18 2.25
N LYS A 27 14.93 -16.31 1.55
CA LYS A 27 14.51 -17.64 2.07
C LYS A 27 15.27 -18.10 3.32
N ARG A 28 16.43 -17.49 3.61
CA ARG A 28 17.20 -17.75 4.84
C ARG A 28 16.51 -17.20 6.10
N ARG A 29 15.56 -16.28 5.96
CA ARG A 29 14.90 -15.57 7.07
C ARG A 29 13.37 -15.60 7.01
N HIS A 30 12.81 -15.76 5.82
CA HIS A 30 11.37 -15.70 5.57
C HIS A 30 10.95 -16.89 4.72
N ASP A 31 9.67 -17.22 4.74
CA ASP A 31 9.07 -17.94 3.61
C ASP A 31 8.79 -16.92 2.49
N VAL A 32 9.07 -17.31 1.24
CA VAL A 32 9.13 -16.36 0.11
C VAL A 32 8.38 -16.91 -1.10
N ALA A 33 7.23 -16.29 -1.38
CA ALA A 33 6.52 -16.44 -2.63
C ALA A 33 7.02 -15.41 -3.66
N ILE A 34 7.07 -15.81 -4.93
CA ILE A 34 7.50 -14.98 -6.05
C ILE A 34 6.36 -14.92 -7.08
N ASN A 35 6.14 -13.75 -7.67
CA ASN A 35 5.24 -13.54 -8.80
C ASN A 35 6.11 -13.15 -9.99
N ILE A 36 6.38 -14.08 -10.92
CA ILE A 36 7.27 -13.87 -12.06
C ILE A 36 6.49 -14.03 -13.36
N GLY A 37 6.73 -13.14 -14.32
CA GLY A 37 6.11 -13.22 -15.64
C GLY A 37 4.58 -13.21 -15.56
N PRO A 38 3.87 -14.12 -16.25
CA PRO A 38 2.41 -14.19 -16.19
C PRO A 38 1.87 -14.78 -14.88
N ASP A 39 2.72 -15.41 -14.06
CA ASP A 39 2.30 -16.15 -12.88
C ASP A 39 2.10 -15.19 -11.68
N GLN A 40 0.84 -14.86 -11.43
CA GLN A 40 0.39 -14.04 -10.29
C GLN A 40 -0.17 -14.96 -9.19
N THR A 41 0.72 -15.62 -8.46
CA THR A 41 0.37 -16.68 -7.52
C THR A 41 -0.12 -16.14 -6.18
N VAL A 42 0.57 -15.15 -5.60
CA VAL A 42 0.29 -14.66 -4.25
C VAL A 42 -0.04 -13.17 -4.26
N PRO A 43 -1.32 -12.80 -4.05
CA PRO A 43 -1.72 -11.41 -3.94
C PRO A 43 -1.51 -10.83 -2.55
N VAL A 44 -1.29 -9.52 -2.50
CA VAL A 44 -1.37 -8.69 -1.30
C VAL A 44 -2.57 -7.76 -1.43
N LYS A 45 -3.47 -7.82 -0.44
CA LYS A 45 -4.67 -6.96 -0.37
C LYS A 45 -4.36 -5.68 0.40
N ILE A 46 -4.56 -4.54 -0.24
CA ILE A 46 -4.31 -3.21 0.31
C ILE A 46 -5.59 -2.39 0.16
N GLY A 47 -6.39 -2.34 1.22
CA GLY A 47 -7.73 -1.77 1.17
C GLY A 47 -8.60 -2.53 0.14
N PRO A 48 -9.23 -1.84 -0.82
CA PRO A 48 -10.02 -2.49 -1.88
C PRO A 48 -9.17 -3.03 -3.05
N VAL A 49 -7.87 -2.72 -3.08
CA VAL A 49 -6.99 -3.05 -4.21
C VAL A 49 -6.23 -4.35 -3.92
N GLN A 50 -6.12 -5.21 -4.93
CA GLN A 50 -5.31 -6.41 -4.91
C GLN A 50 -4.13 -6.24 -5.85
N ILE A 51 -2.91 -6.41 -5.32
CA ILE A 51 -1.65 -6.25 -6.06
C ILE A 51 -0.82 -7.50 -5.90
N TYR A 52 0.00 -7.80 -6.91
CA TYR A 52 0.92 -8.93 -6.93
C TYR A 52 2.34 -8.38 -6.96
N PRO A 53 2.96 -8.08 -5.81
CA PRO A 53 4.35 -7.64 -5.78
C PRO A 53 5.27 -8.77 -6.21
N ASP A 54 6.47 -8.45 -6.70
CA ASP A 54 7.40 -9.47 -7.18
C ASP A 54 7.76 -10.53 -6.14
N LEU A 55 7.95 -10.12 -4.88
CA LEU A 55 8.10 -11.05 -3.76
C LEU A 55 7.19 -10.70 -2.59
N VAL A 56 6.62 -11.76 -1.99
CA VAL A 56 5.82 -11.70 -0.76
C VAL A 56 6.58 -12.45 0.31
N LEU A 57 6.91 -11.75 1.41
CA LEU A 57 7.64 -12.30 2.54
C LEU A 57 6.64 -12.64 3.64
N THR A 58 6.63 -13.91 4.06
CA THR A 58 5.80 -14.40 5.16
C THR A 58 6.67 -14.99 6.26
N ALA A 59 6.15 -14.97 7.48
CA ALA A 59 6.77 -15.63 8.61
C ALA A 59 6.96 -17.12 8.31
N THR A 60 8.08 -17.70 8.74
CA THR A 60 8.36 -19.14 8.59
C THR A 60 7.56 -20.01 9.58
N ASP A 61 6.78 -19.39 10.45
CA ASP A 61 5.94 -20.09 11.42
C ASP A 61 4.62 -20.58 10.79
N LYS A 62 3.84 -21.32 11.57
CA LYS A 62 2.56 -21.91 11.12
C LYS A 62 1.51 -20.86 10.71
N GLY A 63 1.74 -19.57 11.01
CA GLY A 63 0.77 -18.51 10.75
C GLY A 63 0.88 -17.91 9.35
N HIS A 64 1.98 -18.14 8.62
CA HIS A 64 2.29 -17.51 7.33
C HIS A 64 1.94 -16.01 7.29
N LYS A 65 2.18 -15.32 8.42
CA LYS A 65 1.83 -13.92 8.57
C LYS A 65 2.63 -13.10 7.56
N LEU A 66 1.99 -12.20 6.84
CA LEU A 66 2.68 -11.28 5.94
C LEU A 66 3.66 -10.39 6.74
N GLU A 67 4.93 -10.44 6.38
CA GLU A 67 6.02 -9.70 7.03
C GLU A 67 6.60 -8.59 6.16
N GLY A 68 6.46 -8.69 4.83
CA GLY A 68 6.94 -7.64 3.92
C GLY A 68 6.60 -7.92 2.47
N THR A 69 6.76 -6.89 1.64
CA THR A 69 6.66 -6.98 0.18
C THR A 69 7.91 -6.42 -0.46
N VAL A 70 8.28 -6.98 -1.60
CA VAL A 70 9.45 -6.53 -2.38
C VAL A 70 9.02 -6.31 -3.83
N GLU A 71 9.42 -5.17 -4.38
CA GLU A 71 9.34 -4.88 -5.81
C GLU A 71 10.76 -4.68 -6.37
N VAL A 72 11.00 -5.23 -7.55
CA VAL A 72 12.26 -5.16 -8.29
C VAL A 72 12.02 -4.35 -9.55
N GLU A 73 12.82 -3.31 -9.72
CA GLU A 73 12.73 -2.44 -10.89
C GLU A 73 13.91 -2.65 -11.83
N THR A 74 13.67 -2.30 -13.08
CA THR A 74 14.63 -2.22 -14.19
C THR A 74 14.78 -0.76 -14.61
N ALA A 75 15.73 -0.46 -15.49
CA ALA A 75 15.99 0.93 -15.87
C ALA A 75 14.77 1.59 -16.53
N GLU A 76 14.02 0.83 -17.34
CA GLU A 76 12.81 1.33 -18.00
C GLU A 76 11.59 1.39 -17.08
N SER A 77 11.58 0.58 -16.02
CA SER A 77 10.44 0.50 -15.09
C SER A 77 10.50 1.48 -13.91
N VAL A 78 11.65 2.10 -13.65
CA VAL A 78 11.73 3.26 -12.75
C VAL A 78 11.08 4.49 -13.41
N ASN A 79 9.76 4.64 -13.26
CA ASN A 79 8.99 5.72 -13.87
C ASN A 79 7.78 6.17 -13.01
N HIS A 80 7.13 7.26 -13.42
CA HIS A 80 5.96 7.82 -12.71
C HIS A 80 4.75 6.89 -12.67
N LEU A 81 4.48 6.14 -13.75
CA LEU A 81 3.30 5.27 -13.80
C LEU A 81 3.43 4.13 -12.81
N GLU A 82 4.61 3.50 -12.74
CA GLU A 82 4.90 2.45 -11.76
C GLU A 82 4.84 2.99 -10.33
N ALA A 83 5.41 4.18 -10.09
CA ALA A 83 5.34 4.83 -8.79
C ALA A 83 3.90 5.06 -8.31
N MET A 84 3.00 5.50 -9.21
CA MET A 84 1.59 5.76 -8.87
C MET A 84 0.74 4.48 -8.79
N ALA A 85 0.94 3.55 -9.72
CA ALA A 85 0.09 2.37 -9.85
C ALA A 85 0.47 1.26 -8.88
N GLN A 86 1.76 1.08 -8.61
CA GLN A 86 2.26 -0.02 -7.79
C GLN A 86 2.83 0.49 -6.47
N TRP A 87 3.87 1.33 -6.53
CA TRP A 87 4.64 1.67 -5.33
C TRP A 87 3.78 2.42 -4.30
N ALA A 88 2.95 3.38 -4.73
CA ALA A 88 2.06 4.13 -3.84
C ALA A 88 1.03 3.23 -3.11
N HIS A 89 0.65 2.10 -3.71
CA HIS A 89 -0.19 1.13 -3.03
C HIS A 89 0.64 0.29 -2.05
N LEU A 90 1.76 -0.27 -2.49
CA LEU A 90 2.64 -1.08 -1.65
C LEU A 90 3.16 -0.30 -0.42
N GLY A 91 3.51 0.97 -0.57
CA GLY A 91 3.91 1.84 0.53
C GLY A 91 2.78 2.13 1.55
N ARG A 92 1.51 1.91 1.18
CA ARG A 92 0.37 2.00 2.12
C ARG A 92 0.07 0.67 2.82
N ALA A 93 0.75 -0.42 2.45
CA ALA A 93 0.61 -1.69 3.13
C ALA A 93 0.98 -1.58 4.62
N ARG A 94 0.43 -2.46 5.46
CA ARG A 94 0.74 -2.51 6.89
C ARG A 94 2.08 -3.20 7.20
N VAL A 95 2.78 -3.63 6.17
CA VAL A 95 4.05 -4.36 6.25
C VAL A 95 5.13 -3.55 5.54
N PRO A 96 6.41 -3.69 5.92
CA PRO A 96 7.54 -3.11 5.21
C PRO A 96 7.49 -3.36 3.69
N PHE A 97 7.64 -2.28 2.93
CA PHE A 97 7.81 -2.31 1.49
C PHE A 97 9.28 -2.05 1.14
N HIS A 98 9.93 -3.01 0.48
CA HIS A 98 11.30 -2.90 0.03
C HIS A 98 11.36 -2.71 -1.49
N LEU A 99 12.08 -1.71 -1.95
CA LEU A 99 12.26 -1.42 -3.38
C LEU A 99 13.70 -1.71 -3.79
N TYR A 100 13.89 -2.51 -4.83
CA TYR A 100 15.20 -2.82 -5.41
C TYR A 100 15.30 -2.17 -6.79
N VAL A 101 16.29 -1.31 -7.00
CA VAL A 101 16.48 -0.59 -8.28
C VAL A 101 17.89 -0.76 -8.83
N PRO A 102 18.12 -0.59 -10.14
CA PRO A 102 19.47 -0.54 -10.68
C PRO A 102 20.26 0.62 -10.08
N VAL A 103 21.58 0.46 -9.90
CA VAL A 103 22.44 1.50 -9.30
C VAL A 103 22.33 2.87 -9.98
N GLY A 104 22.11 2.92 -11.30
CA GLY A 104 21.93 4.17 -12.06
C GLY A 104 20.58 4.87 -11.85
N CYS A 105 19.63 4.22 -11.18
CA CYS A 105 18.25 4.71 -11.02
C CYS A 105 17.92 5.14 -9.58
N ILE A 106 18.91 5.12 -8.67
CA ILE A 106 18.70 5.42 -7.24
C ILE A 106 18.08 6.80 -7.04
N ASP A 107 18.65 7.83 -7.68
CA ASP A 107 18.21 9.21 -7.47
C ASP A 107 16.81 9.45 -8.06
N ILE A 108 16.53 8.84 -9.22
CA ILE A 108 15.21 8.89 -9.85
C ILE A 108 14.17 8.20 -8.96
N ALA A 109 14.47 6.99 -8.45
CA ALA A 109 13.58 6.26 -7.57
C ALA A 109 13.28 7.03 -6.27
N ARG A 110 14.30 7.66 -5.66
CA ARG A 110 14.11 8.52 -4.48
C ARG A 110 13.20 9.71 -4.78
N ARG A 111 13.45 10.39 -5.89
CA ARG A 111 12.65 11.53 -6.33
C ARG A 111 11.19 11.12 -6.55
N LEU A 112 10.96 10.06 -7.32
CA LEU A 112 9.63 9.52 -7.59
C LEU A 112 8.91 9.10 -6.30
N ALA A 113 9.61 8.44 -5.38
CA ALA A 113 9.04 8.05 -4.09
C ALA A 113 8.62 9.27 -3.27
N SER A 114 9.45 10.31 -3.23
CA SER A 114 9.13 11.57 -2.54
C SER A 114 7.94 12.29 -3.16
N GLU A 115 7.94 12.46 -4.50
CA GLU A 115 6.87 13.15 -5.23
C GLU A 115 5.51 12.46 -5.08
N ASN A 116 5.51 11.12 -5.04
CA ASN A 116 4.30 10.31 -4.91
C ASN A 116 3.99 9.88 -3.47
N GLN A 117 4.73 10.39 -2.48
CA GLN A 117 4.55 10.08 -1.05
C GLN A 117 4.59 8.56 -0.75
N VAL A 118 5.45 7.83 -1.46
CA VAL A 118 5.63 6.40 -1.28
C VAL A 118 6.46 6.15 -0.03
N ASN A 119 5.88 5.44 0.92
CA ASN A 119 6.60 4.99 2.11
C ASN A 119 7.40 3.72 1.81
N ILE A 120 8.70 3.89 1.53
CA ILE A 120 9.64 2.80 1.29
C ILE A 120 10.36 2.49 2.60
N ALA A 121 10.22 1.26 3.10
CA ALA A 121 10.90 0.82 4.32
C ALA A 121 12.40 0.61 4.08
N GLU A 122 12.77 0.02 2.94
CA GLU A 122 14.16 -0.10 2.51
C GLU A 122 14.29 0.13 1.01
N LEU A 123 15.23 0.98 0.60
CA LEU A 123 15.66 1.13 -0.79
C LEU A 123 17.01 0.45 -0.94
N TRP A 124 17.06 -0.52 -1.84
CA TRP A 124 18.26 -1.25 -2.20
C TRP A 124 18.63 -0.93 -3.65
N SER A 125 19.92 -0.86 -3.92
CA SER A 125 20.44 -0.85 -5.28
C SER A 125 21.01 -2.20 -5.62
N PHE A 126 20.92 -2.57 -6.89
CA PHE A 126 21.64 -3.69 -7.44
C PHE A 126 22.52 -3.28 -8.62
N HIS A 127 23.62 -4.00 -8.77
CA HIS A 127 24.54 -3.85 -9.88
C HIS A 127 24.97 -5.23 -10.35
N THR A 128 24.73 -5.50 -11.64
CA THR A 128 25.04 -6.79 -12.26
C THR A 128 26.31 -6.62 -13.10
N LEU A 129 27.37 -7.32 -12.71
CA LEU A 129 28.64 -7.39 -13.45
C LEU A 129 28.85 -8.83 -13.90
N GLY A 130 28.59 -9.08 -15.20
CA GLY A 130 28.58 -10.43 -15.75
C GLY A 130 27.59 -11.33 -15.01
N ASP A 131 28.13 -12.30 -14.26
CA ASP A 131 27.31 -13.26 -13.51
C ASP A 131 27.06 -12.94 -12.03
N GLN A 132 27.64 -11.85 -11.54
CA GLN A 132 27.53 -11.45 -10.15
C GLN A 132 26.59 -10.27 -10.01
N THR A 133 25.55 -10.43 -9.19
CA THR A 133 24.68 -9.32 -8.78
C THR A 133 25.01 -8.95 -7.35
N ARG A 134 25.41 -7.70 -7.14
CA ARG A 134 25.66 -7.14 -5.80
C ARG A 134 24.48 -6.28 -5.39
N PHE A 135 24.07 -6.41 -4.13
CA PHE A 135 22.98 -5.65 -3.55
C PHE A 135 23.50 -4.76 -2.42
N THR A 136 23.19 -3.46 -2.48
CA THR A 136 23.64 -2.46 -1.51
C THR A 136 22.44 -1.77 -0.90
N LEU A 137 22.38 -1.68 0.43
CA LEU A 137 21.34 -0.92 1.12
C LEU A 137 21.64 0.57 0.95
N VAL A 138 20.70 1.29 0.34
CA VAL A 138 20.85 2.72 0.04
C VAL A 138 20.09 3.58 1.05
N HIS A 139 18.94 3.09 1.51
CA HIS A 139 18.16 3.76 2.55
C HIS A 139 17.36 2.75 3.35
N ARG A 140 17.23 2.99 4.65
CA ARG A 140 16.34 2.28 5.56
C ARG A 140 15.56 3.32 6.35
N SER A 141 14.25 3.27 6.26
CA SER A 141 13.35 4.08 7.08
C SER A 141 13.39 3.58 8.52
N THR A 142 13.46 4.51 9.46
CA THR A 142 13.34 4.17 10.88
C THR A 142 11.88 3.92 11.25
N ALA A 143 11.61 3.10 12.27
CA ALA A 143 10.24 2.75 12.65
C ALA A 143 9.34 3.95 13.01
N ALA A 144 9.93 5.10 13.36
CA ALA A 144 9.22 6.36 13.60
C ALA A 144 8.74 7.01 12.29
N GLU A 145 9.56 6.99 11.24
CA GLU A 145 9.23 7.52 9.92
C GLU A 145 8.14 6.66 9.24
N SER A 146 8.23 5.33 9.37
CA SER A 146 7.24 4.42 8.77
C SER A 146 5.84 4.56 9.39
N LYS A 147 5.75 4.85 10.71
CA LYS A 147 4.45 5.11 11.39
C LYS A 147 3.86 6.46 10.99
N THR A 148 4.71 7.47 10.83
CA THR A 148 4.28 8.85 10.49
C THR A 148 3.81 8.93 9.04
N ALA A 149 4.54 8.31 8.10
CA ALA A 149 4.15 8.22 6.70
C ALA A 149 2.85 7.41 6.50
N GLY A 150 2.69 6.30 7.23
CA GLY A 150 1.44 5.52 7.24
C GLY A 150 0.22 6.26 7.81
N ALA A 151 0.43 7.23 8.72
CA ALA A 151 -0.64 8.08 9.23
C ALA A 151 -1.01 9.19 8.24
N GLN A 152 -0.02 9.80 7.59
CA GLN A 152 -0.23 10.84 6.58
C GLN A 152 -0.94 10.32 5.33
N SER A 153 -0.57 9.13 4.84
CA SER A 153 -1.24 8.49 3.69
C SER A 153 -2.69 8.10 3.97
N ARG A 154 -3.02 7.71 5.21
CA ARG A 154 -4.41 7.48 5.63
C ARG A 154 -5.22 8.76 5.74
N ALA A 155 -4.60 9.85 6.20
CA ALA A 155 -5.25 11.15 6.30
C ALA A 155 -5.59 11.70 4.91
N SER A 156 -4.68 11.60 3.95
CA SER A 156 -4.90 12.04 2.57
C SER A 156 -5.95 11.20 1.85
N GLU A 157 -5.99 9.88 2.06
CA GLU A 157 -7.04 9.03 1.50
C GLU A 157 -8.41 9.30 2.10
N ARG A 158 -8.50 9.49 3.43
CA ARG A 158 -9.76 9.84 4.09
C ARG A 158 -10.29 11.19 3.61
N ALA A 159 -9.42 12.17 3.36
CA ALA A 159 -9.80 13.45 2.78
C ALA A 159 -10.31 13.30 1.34
N ARG A 160 -9.67 12.43 0.53
CA ARG A 160 -10.06 12.19 -0.87
C ARG A 160 -11.37 11.41 -1.00
N VAL A 161 -11.63 10.46 -0.09
CA VAL A 161 -12.91 9.73 -0.01
C VAL A 161 -14.03 10.66 0.47
N ALA A 162 -13.77 11.52 1.47
CA ALA A 162 -14.74 12.51 1.92
C ALA A 162 -15.10 13.52 0.82
N ALA A 163 -14.15 13.88 -0.04
CA ALA A 163 -14.39 14.77 -1.18
C ALA A 163 -15.12 14.10 -2.37
N ARG A 164 -15.17 12.76 -2.43
CA ARG A 164 -15.82 12.00 -3.52
C ARG A 164 -17.21 11.47 -3.17
N SER A 165 -17.67 11.59 -1.92
CA SER A 165 -19.05 11.26 -1.57
C SER A 165 -20.00 12.29 -2.18
N PRO A 166 -20.90 11.93 -3.12
CA PRO A 166 -21.92 12.84 -3.58
C PRO A 166 -22.88 13.10 -2.42
N SER A 167 -22.97 14.36 -2.01
CA SER A 167 -23.97 14.84 -1.08
C SER A 167 -25.35 14.56 -1.68
N THR A 168 -26.00 13.48 -1.24
CA THR A 168 -27.45 13.34 -1.36
C THR A 168 -28.07 14.36 -0.40
N ALA A 169 -28.10 15.61 -0.86
CA ALA A 169 -28.85 16.67 -0.22
C ALA A 169 -30.35 16.39 -0.43
N THR A 170 -30.94 15.64 0.48
CA THR A 170 -32.39 15.63 0.68
C THR A 170 -32.79 17.06 1.07
N ALA A 171 -33.37 17.79 0.13
CA ALA A 171 -33.92 19.12 0.35
C ALA A 171 -35.12 19.02 1.30
N ALA A 172 -34.89 19.27 2.58
CA ALA A 172 -35.94 19.43 3.57
C ALA A 172 -36.52 20.85 3.48
N VAL A 173 -37.77 20.96 3.04
CA VAL A 173 -38.57 22.19 3.00
C VAL A 173 -38.80 22.72 4.43
N PRO A 174 -38.54 23.99 4.74
CA PRO A 174 -38.63 24.51 6.11
C PRO A 174 -40.08 24.89 6.47
N LYS A 175 -40.65 24.24 7.49
CA LYS A 175 -41.90 24.69 8.12
C LYS A 175 -41.61 25.77 9.16
N LYS A 176 -42.21 26.94 8.95
CA LYS A 176 -42.21 28.12 9.82
C LYS A 176 -42.78 27.79 11.21
N ARG A 177 -42.13 28.33 12.23
CA ARG A 177 -42.41 28.20 13.66
C ARG A 177 -43.28 29.38 14.11
N THR A 178 -44.38 29.11 14.83
CA THR A 178 -45.04 30.07 15.72
C THR A 178 -45.25 29.40 17.07
N THR A 179 -44.82 30.09 18.12
CA THR A 179 -44.91 29.75 19.56
C THR A 179 -45.87 30.77 20.23
N PRO A 180 -46.09 30.72 21.55
CA PRO A 180 -46.70 29.67 22.40
C PRO A 180 -47.77 30.26 23.36
N ALA A 181 -48.56 29.46 24.08
CA ALA A 181 -49.06 29.77 25.45
C ALA A 181 -50.07 28.72 25.95
N GLY A 182 -49.96 28.32 27.21
CA GLY A 182 -51.02 27.59 27.93
C GLY A 182 -50.51 26.64 29.02
N ALA A 183 -50.15 27.19 30.19
CA ALA A 183 -49.99 26.44 31.44
C ALA A 183 -51.37 25.92 31.93
N LYS A 184 -51.52 24.77 32.58
CA LYS A 184 -51.27 24.48 34.01
C LYS A 184 -51.63 23.00 34.34
N PRO A 185 -51.29 22.48 35.55
CA PRO A 185 -50.92 21.08 35.80
C PRO A 185 -51.85 20.31 36.77
N ALA A 186 -51.39 19.12 37.20
CA ALA A 186 -51.88 18.21 38.28
C ALA A 186 -52.84 17.09 37.79
N ALA A 187 -52.84 15.85 38.28
CA ALA A 187 -52.24 15.21 39.45
C ALA A 187 -52.09 13.67 39.26
N ARG A 188 -51.37 13.07 40.20
CA ARG A 188 -51.02 11.65 40.45
C ARG A 188 -52.18 10.60 40.43
N LYS A 189 -51.87 9.41 39.85
CA LYS A 189 -51.94 7.98 40.33
C LYS A 189 -53.20 7.45 41.09
N PRO A 190 -53.44 6.12 41.29
CA PRO A 190 -52.63 4.91 40.97
C PRO A 190 -53.44 3.68 40.42
N SER A 191 -52.73 2.56 40.16
CA SER A 191 -53.06 1.12 40.43
C SER A 191 -54.53 0.63 40.29
N GLN A 192 -54.88 -0.54 39.75
CA GLN A 192 -54.25 -1.87 39.83
C GLN A 192 -55.12 -2.89 39.05
N LYS A 193 -54.46 -3.90 38.46
CA LYS A 193 -54.77 -5.35 38.45
C LYS A 193 -56.10 -5.95 37.94
N ARG A 194 -55.87 -7.08 37.24
CA ARG A 194 -56.63 -8.36 37.16
C ARG A 194 -57.86 -8.32 36.24
N LYS A 195 -58.13 -9.33 35.42
CA LYS A 195 -57.81 -10.77 35.44
C LYS A 195 -57.68 -11.27 34.01
#